data_AF-A0A220SX07-F1
#
_entry.id   AF-A0A220SX07-F1
#
_cell.length_a   1.000
_cell.length_b   1.000
_cell.length_c   1.000
_cell.angle_alpha   90.00
_cell.angle_beta   90.00
_cell.angle_gamma   90.00
#
_symmetry.space_group_name_H-M   'P 1'
#
loop_
_entity.id
_entity.type
_entity.pdbx_description
1 polymer ?
#
loop_
_entity_poly.entity_id
_entity_poly.type
_entity_poly.pdbx_seq_one_letter_code
_entity_poly.pdbx_strand_id
1 'polypeptide(L)' 'MSERTPSTEKPLPEVVVGVVTHNRGYPKTAIAMNLDHRNRETKSLGDVLDQLVSEGRLVERDGRYWLPEDAPDDA' A
#
# COMPACT_ATOMS: atom_id res chain seq x y z
N MET A 1 1.08 20.15 -26.79
CA MET A 1 0.32 19.38 -25.77
C MET A 1 1.30 18.39 -25.19
N SER A 2 1.70 18.56 -23.93
CA SER A 2 2.86 17.90 -23.33
C SER A 2 2.74 16.38 -23.34
N GLU A 3 3.73 15.74 -23.96
CA GLU A 3 3.98 14.31 -23.89
C GLU A 3 4.24 13.96 -22.42
N ARG A 4 3.21 13.43 -21.74
CA ARG A 4 3.41 12.79 -20.44
C ARG A 4 4.22 11.54 -20.72
N THR A 5 5.53 11.63 -20.49
CA THR A 5 6.41 10.46 -20.38
C THR A 5 5.70 9.42 -19.52
N PRO A 6 5.63 8.14 -19.93
CA PRO A 6 5.15 7.10 -19.05
C PRO A 6 6.19 7.00 -17.92
N SER A 7 5.97 7.77 -16.85
CA SER A 7 6.73 7.67 -15.62
C SER A 7 6.63 6.21 -15.24
N THR A 8 7.74 5.49 -15.35
CA THR A 8 7.92 4.09 -14.97
C THR A 8 6.98 3.76 -13.83
N GLU A 9 5.80 3.24 -14.18
CA GLU A 9 4.69 3.16 -13.24
C GLU A 9 5.08 2.03 -12.30
N LYS A 10 5.67 2.39 -11.14
CA LYS A 10 6.02 1.41 -10.11
C LYS A 10 4.83 0.45 -9.95
N PRO A 11 5.08 -0.87 -9.92
CA PRO A 11 4.00 -1.84 -9.83
C PRO A 11 3.20 -1.61 -8.55
N LEU A 12 1.92 -1.95 -8.57
CA LEU A 12 0.98 -1.67 -7.48
C LEU A 12 1.51 -2.07 -6.08
N PRO A 13 2.16 -3.24 -5.89
CA PRO A 13 2.74 -3.62 -4.60
C PRO A 13 3.77 -2.61 -4.08
N GLU A 14 4.65 -2.11 -4.95
CA GLU A 14 5.68 -1.12 -4.58
C GLU A 14 5.07 0.24 -4.22
N VAL A 15 3.95 0.59 -4.86
CA VAL A 15 3.20 1.80 -4.50
C VAL A 15 2.53 1.63 -3.14
N VAL A 16 1.90 0.48 -2.88
CA VAL A 16 1.23 0.18 -1.61
C VAL A 16 2.22 0.19 -0.46
N VAL A 17 3.36 -0.49 -0.61
CA VAL A 17 4.45 -0.44 0.39
C VAL A 17 4.87 1.01 0.63
N GLY A 18 5.10 1.79 -0.44
CA GLY A 18 5.43 3.20 -0.31
C GLY A 18 4.38 4.04 0.43
N VAL A 19 3.08 3.73 0.26
CA VAL A 19 2.00 4.41 1.00
C VAL A 19 2.06 4.06 2.49
N VAL A 20 2.26 2.79 2.83
CA VAL A 20 2.33 2.32 4.23
C VAL A 20 3.60 2.81 4.92
N THR A 21 4.75 2.83 4.23
CA THR A 21 6.01 3.38 4.76
C THR A 21 5.86 4.83 5.25
N HIS A 22 5.11 5.65 4.52
CA HIS A 22 4.89 7.05 4.91
C HIS A 22 3.76 7.22 5.93
N ASN A 23 2.88 6.22 6.07
CA ASN A 23 1.69 6.31 6.91
C ASN A 23 1.49 5.00 7.69
N ARG A 24 2.07 4.97 8.89
CA ARG A 24 2.03 3.81 9.80
C ARG A 24 0.60 3.54 10.28
N GLY A 25 0.14 2.30 10.15
CA GLY A 25 -1.18 1.87 10.61
C GLY A 25 -2.33 2.41 9.77
N TYR A 26 -2.09 2.54 8.46
CA TYR A 26 -3.12 3.00 7.54
C TYR A 26 -4.18 1.93 7.31
N PRO A 27 -5.47 2.26 7.42
CA PRO A 27 -6.53 1.31 7.08
C PRO A 27 -6.61 1.11 5.57
N LYS A 28 -7.09 -0.07 5.12
CA LYS A 28 -7.27 -0.41 3.70
C LYS A 28 -7.97 0.69 2.90
N THR A 29 -8.99 1.31 3.48
CA THR A 29 -9.79 2.39 2.85
C THR A 29 -8.95 3.64 2.58
N ALA A 30 -8.07 4.02 3.50
CA ALA A 30 -7.18 5.16 3.32
C ALA A 30 -6.09 4.90 2.26
N ILE A 31 -5.59 3.64 2.20
CA ILE A 31 -4.67 3.21 1.14
C ILE A 31 -5.38 3.28 -0.22
N ALA A 32 -6.62 2.78 -0.31
CA ALA A 32 -7.44 2.85 -1.52
C ALA A 32 -7.67 4.29 -1.99
N MET A 33 -8.04 5.20 -1.08
CA MET A 33 -8.19 6.63 -1.40
C MET A 33 -6.89 7.26 -1.90
N ASN A 34 -5.74 6.90 -1.31
CA ASN A 34 -4.44 7.42 -1.77
C ASN A 34 -4.10 6.95 -3.20
N LEU A 35 -4.44 5.71 -3.52
CA LEU A 35 -4.25 5.13 -4.85
C LEU A 35 -5.21 5.75 -5.88
N ASP A 36 -6.46 5.98 -5.51
CA ASP A 36 -7.47 6.63 -6.34
C ASP A 36 -7.06 8.07 -6.71
N HIS A 37 -6.55 8.85 -5.74
CA HIS A 37 -5.99 10.18 -5.98
C HIS A 37 -4.78 10.17 -6.93
N ARG A 38 -4.08 9.03 -7.04
CA ARG A 38 -2.97 8.81 -7.97
C ARG A 38 -3.43 8.18 -9.29
N ASN A 39 -4.75 8.07 -9.50
CA ASN A 39 -5.38 7.49 -10.67
C ASN A 39 -4.92 6.03 -10.94
N ARG A 40 -4.71 5.25 -9.86
CA ARG A 40 -4.30 3.83 -9.89
C ARG A 40 -5.49 2.92 -9.61
N GLU A 41 -5.50 1.74 -10.24
CA GLU A 41 -6.54 0.74 -10.01
C GLU A 41 -6.47 0.17 -8.57
N THR A 42 -7.61 0.16 -7.90
CA THR A 42 -7.76 -0.31 -6.51
C THR A 42 -8.49 -1.64 -6.40
N LYS A 43 -9.00 -2.21 -7.51
CA LYS A 43 -9.80 -3.45 -7.49
C LYS A 43 -9.04 -4.63 -6.87
N SER A 44 -7.75 -4.74 -7.17
CA SER A 44 -6.87 -5.81 -6.65
C SER A 44 -6.12 -5.40 -5.39
N LEU A 45 -6.48 -4.29 -4.73
CA LEU A 45 -5.79 -3.84 -3.53
C LEU A 45 -5.86 -4.87 -2.39
N GLY A 46 -6.98 -5.59 -2.28
CA GLY A 46 -7.12 -6.67 -1.31
C GLY A 46 -6.06 -7.75 -1.51
N ASP A 47 -6.01 -8.32 -2.71
CA ASP A 47 -5.06 -9.38 -3.06
C ASP A 47 -3.61 -8.92 -2.91
N VAL A 48 -3.30 -7.67 -3.27
CA VAL A 48 -1.95 -7.10 -3.09
C VAL A 48 -1.58 -6.95 -1.62
N LEU A 49 -2.51 -6.51 -0.76
CA LEU A 49 -2.26 -6.41 0.68
C LEU A 49 -2.05 -7.80 1.28
N ASP A 50 -2.89 -8.78 0.93
CA ASP A 50 -2.77 -10.16 1.40
C ASP A 50 -1.45 -10.79 0.92
N GLN A 51 -1.05 -10.55 -0.33
CA GLN A 51 0.24 -10.97 -0.86
C GLN A 51 1.39 -10.36 -0.05
N LEU A 52 1.37 -9.04 0.18
CA LEU A 52 2.45 -8.35 0.91
C LEU A 52 2.54 -8.79 2.37
N VAL A 53 1.42 -9.11 3.00
CA VAL A 53 1.39 -9.69 4.36
C VAL A 53 1.96 -11.12 4.35
N SER A 54 1.58 -11.94 3.37
CA SER A 54 2.10 -13.30 3.19
C SER A 54 3.62 -13.31 2.92
N GLU A 55 4.11 -12.34 2.15
CA GLU A 55 5.55 -12.14 1.89
C GLU A 55 6.31 -11.56 3.11
N GLY A 56 5.61 -11.22 4.20
CA GLY A 56 6.19 -10.60 5.38
C GLY A 56 6.69 -9.17 5.14
N ARG A 57 6.26 -8.53 4.05
CA ARG A 57 6.60 -7.14 3.70
C ARG A 57 5.71 -6.13 4.41
N LEU A 58 4.51 -6.54 4.79
CA LEU A 58 3.57 -5.77 5.60
C LEU A 58 3.07 -6.63 6.76
N VAL A 59 2.60 -5.98 7.81
CA VAL A 59 1.87 -6.60 8.91
C VAL A 59 0.48 -5.99 8.95
N GLU A 60 -0.53 -6.85 9.03
CA GLU A 60 -1.92 -6.44 9.24
C GLU A 60 -2.32 -6.71 10.70
N ARG A 61 -2.94 -5.71 11.34
CA ARG A 61 -3.55 -5.77 12.68
C ARG A 61 -4.77 -4.88 12.71
N ASP A 62 -5.90 -5.37 13.19
CA ASP A 62 -7.14 -4.58 13.34
C ASP A 62 -7.57 -3.80 12.07
N GLY A 63 -7.36 -4.36 10.88
CA GLY A 63 -7.71 -3.78 9.59
C GLY A 63 -6.77 -2.66 9.13
N ARG A 64 -5.60 -2.52 9.76
CA ARG A 64 -4.58 -1.52 9.47
C ARG A 64 -3.28 -2.21 9.06
N TYR A 65 -2.46 -1.49 8.30
CA TYR A 65 -1.23 -2.03 7.72
C TYR A 65 -0.01 -1.23 8.19
N TRP A 66 1.05 -1.95 8.53
CA TRP A 66 2.36 -1.41 8.93
C TRP A 66 3.47 -2.12 8.16
N LEU A 67 4.65 -1.50 8.12
CA LEU A 67 5.87 -2.25 7.89
C LEU A 67 6.15 -3.13 9.12
N PRO A 68 6.82 -4.29 8.95
CA PRO A 68 7.17 -5.17 10.06
C PRO A 68 7.96 -4.46 11.18
N GLU A 69 8.82 -3.52 10.83
CA GLU A 69 9.61 -2.72 11.78
C GLU A 69 8.81 -1.66 12.55
N ASP A 70 7.63 -1.28 12.03
CA ASP A 70 6.77 -0.23 12.58
C ASP A 70 5.48 -0.79 13.21
N ALA A 71 5.24 -2.08 13.06
CA ALA A 71 4.09 -2.74 13.64
C ALA A 71 4.21 -2.68 15.17
N PRO A 72 3.14 -2.33 15.91
CA PRO A 72 3.18 -2.40 17.36
C PRO A 72 3.49 -3.84 17.79
N ASP A 73 4.47 -4.02 18.67
CA ASP A 73 4.67 -5.28 19.37
C ASP A 73 3.36 -5.64 20.09
N ASP A 74 2.85 -6.84 19.82
CA ASP A 74 1.69 -7.40 20.51
C ASP A 74 2.16 -7.77 21.93
N ALA A 75 2.22 -6.78 22.82
CA ALA A 75 2.66 -6.88 24.21
C ALA A 75 1.47 -6.99 25.18
#